data_AF-A0A1W9KQ69-F1
#
_entry.id   AF-A0A1W9KQ69-F1
#
_cell.length_a   1.000
_cell.length_b   1.000
_cell.length_c   1.000
_cell.angle_alpha   90.00
_cell.angle_beta   90.00
_cell.angle_gamma   90.00
#
_symmetry.space_group_name_H-M   'P 1'
#
loop_
_entity.id
_entity.type
_entity.pdbx_description
1 polymer ?
#
loop_
_entity_poly.entity_id
_entity_poly.type
_entity_poly.pdbx_seq_one_letter_code
_entity_poly.pdbx_strand_id
1 'polypeptide(L)'
;MADVKSTNSQDASQKPEADPFARAVVYRLRRDALFIVSNLNRGIHVENDTVKRQLVFVQSQLCTALLADPRLTERVKTVVLKFHAATISENLEDRRGARRRRPSTTLRAAA
;
A
#
# COMPACT_ATOMS: atom_id res chain seq x y z
N MET A 1 11.71 7.37 -57.89
CA MET A 1 11.19 8.37 -56.94
C MET A 1 9.80 7.93 -56.50
N ALA A 2 9.68 7.40 -55.29
CA ALA A 2 8.40 7.26 -54.58
C ALA A 2 8.76 7.04 -53.09
N ASP A 3 8.82 8.14 -52.36
CA ASP A 3 8.99 8.19 -50.90
C ASP A 3 7.77 7.56 -50.22
N VAL A 4 7.96 6.38 -49.62
CA VAL A 4 6.97 5.79 -48.71
C VAL A 4 7.17 6.44 -47.35
N LYS A 5 6.41 7.51 -47.11
CA LYS A 5 6.36 8.24 -45.84
C LYS A 5 5.72 7.35 -44.78
N SER A 6 6.55 6.69 -43.96
CA SER A 6 6.15 6.00 -42.74
C SER A 6 5.44 6.96 -41.80
N THR A 7 4.11 6.90 -41.75
CA THR A 7 3.32 7.51 -40.68
C THR A 7 3.46 6.65 -39.44
N ASN A 8 4.46 7.01 -38.62
CA ASN A 8 4.62 6.52 -37.26
C ASN A 8 3.47 7.10 -36.42
N SER A 9 2.33 6.40 -36.41
CA SER A 9 1.25 6.66 -35.47
C SER A 9 1.75 6.30 -34.09
N GLN A 10 2.44 7.24 -33.45
CA GLN A 10 2.70 7.22 -32.02
C GLN A 10 1.35 7.31 -31.32
N ASP A 11 0.75 6.14 -31.08
CA ASP A 11 -0.23 5.93 -30.05
C ASP A 11 0.49 6.20 -28.71
N ALA A 12 0.65 7.49 -28.40
CA ALA A 12 0.95 7.94 -27.08
C ALA A 12 -0.28 7.60 -26.24
N SER A 13 -0.33 6.35 -25.79
CA SER A 13 -1.22 5.87 -24.76
C SER A 13 -0.92 6.70 -23.52
N GLN A 14 -1.57 7.86 -23.46
CA GLN A 14 -1.61 8.73 -22.31
C GLN A 14 -2.20 7.88 -21.20
N LYS A 15 -1.33 7.31 -20.36
CA LYS A 15 -1.73 6.78 -19.06
C LYS A 15 -2.56 7.88 -18.42
N PRO A 16 -3.80 7.59 -17.98
CA PRO A 16 -4.68 8.62 -17.45
C PRO A 16 -3.92 9.29 -16.32
N GLU A 17 -3.66 10.58 -16.50
CA GLU A 17 -2.98 11.43 -15.54
C GLU A 17 -3.69 11.24 -14.20
N ALA A 18 -3.00 10.57 -13.28
CA ALA A 18 -3.60 10.14 -12.02
C ALA A 18 -4.00 11.40 -11.25
N ASP A 19 -5.31 11.64 -11.16
CA ASP A 19 -5.93 12.78 -10.50
C ASP A 19 -5.11 13.20 -9.26
N PRO A 20 -4.49 14.40 -9.28
CA PRO A 20 -3.59 14.83 -8.22
C PRO A 20 -4.28 14.87 -6.86
N PHE A 21 -5.60 15.12 -6.82
CA PHE A 21 -6.38 15.09 -5.58
C PHE A 21 -6.55 13.67 -5.05
N ALA A 22 -6.75 12.69 -5.93
CA ALA A 22 -6.85 11.30 -5.53
C ALA A 22 -5.51 10.75 -4.98
N ARG A 23 -4.38 11.16 -5.58
CA ARG A 23 -3.03 10.88 -5.04
C ARG A 23 -2.80 11.55 -3.69
N ALA A 24 -3.28 12.78 -3.52
CA ALA A 24 -3.16 13.51 -2.26
C ALA A 24 -3.89 12.81 -1.10
N VAL A 25 -5.05 12.19 -1.35
CA VAL A 25 -5.79 11.43 -0.33
C VAL A 25 -4.98 10.24 0.19
N VAL A 26 -4.41 9.44 -0.72
CA VAL A 26 -3.58 8.28 -0.33
C VAL A 26 -2.33 8.73 0.43
N TYR A 27 -1.69 9.80 -0.02
CA TYR A 27 -0.54 10.37 0.66
C TYR A 27 -0.89 10.80 2.10
N ARG A 28 -2.01 11.52 2.28
CA ARG A 28 -2.48 11.94 3.61
C ARG A 28 -2.76 10.75 4.51
N LEU A 29 -3.48 9.74 4.03
CA LEU A 29 -3.73 8.51 4.80
C LEU A 29 -2.43 7.84 5.29
N ARG A 30 -1.43 7.73 4.41
CA ARG A 30 -0.12 7.15 4.79
C ARG A 30 0.58 8.00 5.84
N ARG A 31 0.61 9.32 5.65
CA ARG A 31 1.23 10.25 6.58
C ARG A 31 0.56 10.20 7.94
N ASP A 32 -0.76 10.19 7.99
CA ASP A 32 -1.53 10.20 9.22
C ASP A 32 -1.35 8.87 9.97
N ALA A 33 -1.33 7.74 9.26
CA ALA A 33 -1.01 6.45 9.86
C ALA A 33 0.40 6.42 10.49
N LEU A 34 1.41 6.92 9.76
CA LEU A 34 2.78 7.02 10.28
C LEU A 34 2.86 7.94 11.51
N PHE A 35 2.18 9.07 11.48
CA PHE A 35 2.12 10.01 12.58
C PHE A 35 1.49 9.38 13.84
N ILE A 36 0.36 8.68 13.67
CA ILE A 36 -0.31 7.99 14.78
C ILE A 36 0.59 6.92 15.39
N VAL A 37 1.18 6.05 14.57
CA VAL A 37 2.06 4.97 15.05
C VAL A 37 3.34 5.52 15.68
N SER A 38 3.92 6.59 15.12
CA SER A 38 5.09 7.25 15.70
C SER A 38 4.78 7.83 17.09
N ASN A 39 3.63 8.48 17.24
CA ASN A 39 3.21 9.01 18.54
C ASN A 39 2.87 7.90 19.54
N LEU A 40 2.24 6.82 19.09
CA LEU A 40 1.91 5.67 19.93
C LEU A 40 3.15 5.04 20.57
N ASN A 41 4.26 5.00 19.82
CA ASN A 41 5.52 4.40 20.28
C ASN A 41 6.53 5.45 20.76
N ARG A 42 6.10 6.69 21.01
CA ARG A 42 7.01 7.76 21.41
C ARG A 42 7.64 7.45 22.76
N GLY A 43 8.97 7.39 22.78
CA GLY A 43 9.75 7.13 24.01
C GLY A 43 9.77 5.65 24.42
N ILE A 44 9.23 4.74 23.61
CA ILE A 44 9.22 3.31 23.89
C ILE A 44 10.01 2.59 22.79
N HIS A 45 10.89 1.68 23.16
CA HIS A 45 11.51 0.79 22.19
C HIS A 45 10.55 -0.33 21.82
N VAL A 46 10.21 -0.44 20.54
CA VAL A 46 9.22 -1.40 20.04
C VAL A 46 9.83 -2.16 18.86
N GLU A 47 9.63 -3.48 18.85
CA GLU A 47 10.10 -4.32 17.76
C GLU A 47 9.49 -3.90 16.42
N ASN A 48 10.29 -4.02 15.36
CA ASN A 48 9.88 -3.63 14.00
C ASN A 48 8.59 -4.35 13.56
N ASP A 49 8.43 -5.62 13.93
CA ASP A 49 7.24 -6.42 13.61
C ASP A 49 5.97 -5.93 14.32
N THR A 50 6.12 -5.35 15.51
CA THR A 50 5.01 -4.75 16.25
C THR A 50 4.63 -3.40 15.63
N VAL A 51 5.61 -2.57 15.28
CA VAL A 51 5.39 -1.30 14.56
C VAL A 51 4.69 -1.54 13.22
N LYS A 52 5.10 -2.56 12.46
CA LYS A 52 4.44 -2.97 11.21
C LYS A 52 2.98 -3.35 11.44
N ARG A 53 2.69 -4.20 12.43
CA ARG A 53 1.30 -4.60 12.76
C ARG A 53 0.43 -3.41 13.13
N GLN A 54 0.95 -2.50 13.95
CA GLN A 54 0.26 -1.27 14.31
C GLN A 54 -0.01 -0.39 13.08
N LEU A 55 0.96 -0.23 12.18
CA LEU A 55 0.79 0.53 10.95
C LEU A 55 -0.35 0.00 10.09
N VAL A 56 -0.42 -1.31 9.93
CA VAL A 56 -1.42 -1.98 9.10
C VAL A 56 -2.81 -1.90 9.72
N PHE A 57 -2.87 -2.06 11.04
CA PHE A 57 -4.09 -1.87 11.80
C PHE A 57 -4.62 -0.43 11.64
N VAL A 58 -3.77 0.57 11.91
CA VAL A 58 -4.15 2.00 11.81
C VAL A 58 -4.56 2.35 10.38
N GLN A 59 -3.80 1.93 9.36
CA GLN A 59 -4.16 2.17 7.95
C GLN A 59 -5.53 1.56 7.60
N SER A 60 -5.83 0.37 8.11
CA SER A 60 -7.13 -0.28 7.89
C SER A 60 -8.27 0.51 8.53
N GLN A 61 -8.11 0.94 9.80
CA GLN A 61 -9.12 1.74 10.49
C GLN A 61 -9.36 3.08 9.80
N LEU A 62 -8.30 3.76 9.36
CA LEU A 62 -8.43 5.02 8.61
C LEU A 62 -9.15 4.83 7.28
N CYS A 63 -8.87 3.74 6.55
CA CYS A 63 -9.58 3.43 5.31
C CYS A 63 -11.06 3.14 5.57
N THR A 64 -11.39 2.33 6.58
CA THR A 64 -12.78 2.03 6.95
C THR A 64 -13.55 3.28 7.35
N ALA A 65 -12.95 4.14 8.20
CA ALA A 65 -13.56 5.39 8.61
C ALA A 65 -13.81 6.33 7.42
N LEU A 66 -12.83 6.44 6.52
CA LEU A 66 -12.96 7.29 5.33
C LEU A 66 -14.03 6.77 4.36
N LEU A 67 -14.13 5.45 4.17
CA LEU A 67 -15.15 4.84 3.29
C LEU A 67 -16.57 4.95 3.85
N ALA A 68 -16.72 5.05 5.17
CA ALA A 68 -18.01 5.27 5.83
C ALA A 68 -18.51 6.72 5.70
N ASP A 69 -17.67 7.68 5.30
CA ASP A 69 -18.06 9.08 5.16
C ASP A 69 -18.97 9.29 3.92
N PRO A 70 -20.24 9.69 4.11
CA PRO A 70 -21.17 9.92 3.00
C PRO A 70 -20.77 11.13 2.13
N ARG A 71 -19.92 12.03 2.62
CA ARG A 71 -19.46 13.21 1.87
C ARG A 71 -18.37 12.89 0.85
N LEU A 72 -17.82 11.67 0.92
CA LEU A 72 -16.74 11.26 0.04
C LEU A 72 -17.26 10.91 -1.36
N THR A 73 -16.61 11.47 -2.38
CA THR A 73 -16.96 11.16 -3.77
C THR A 73 -16.65 9.71 -4.13
N GLU A 74 -17.45 9.10 -5.01
CA GLU A 74 -17.26 7.71 -5.48
C GLU A 74 -15.89 7.48 -6.11
N ARG A 75 -15.35 8.50 -6.78
CA ARG A 75 -14.00 8.46 -7.36
C ARG A 75 -12.94 8.30 -6.28
N VAL A 76 -13.03 9.05 -5.18
CA VAL A 76 -12.08 8.94 -4.06
C VAL A 76 -12.26 7.61 -3.33
N LYS A 77 -13.51 7.16 -3.10
CA LYS A 77 -13.79 5.83 -2.54
C LYS A 77 -13.10 4.71 -3.34
N THR A 78 -13.18 4.77 -4.67
CA THR A 78 -12.51 3.80 -5.54
C THR A 78 -11.00 3.78 -5.34
N VAL A 79 -10.37 4.94 -5.19
CA VAL A 79 -8.92 5.03 -4.95
C VAL A 79 -8.55 4.55 -3.55
N VAL A 80 -9.35 4.87 -2.53
CA VAL A 80 -9.15 4.38 -1.16
C VAL A 80 -9.30 2.86 -1.10
N LEU A 81 -10.28 2.27 -1.81
CA LEU A 81 -10.45 0.83 -1.90
C LEU A 81 -9.25 0.14 -2.57
N LYS A 82 -8.75 0.70 -3.69
CA LYS A 82 -7.53 0.19 -4.36
C LYS A 82 -6.31 0.26 -3.45
N PHE A 83 -6.16 1.36 -2.72
CA PHE A 83 -5.10 1.51 -1.74
C PHE A 83 -5.23 0.50 -0.59
N HIS A 84 -6.44 0.34 -0.04
CA HIS A 84 -6.70 -0.60 1.04
C HIS A 84 -6.42 -2.06 0.63
N ALA A 85 -6.85 -2.46 -0.57
CA ALA A 85 -6.56 -3.77 -1.14
C ALA A 85 -5.04 -3.99 -1.31
N ALA A 86 -4.30 -2.98 -1.79
CA ALA A 86 -2.85 -3.08 -1.94
C ALA A 86 -2.15 -3.28 -0.59
N THR A 87 -2.53 -2.52 0.44
CA THR A 87 -1.98 -2.66 1.81
C THR A 87 -2.24 -4.04 2.41
N ILE A 88 -3.43 -4.62 2.17
CA ILE A 88 -3.76 -5.98 2.61
C ILE A 88 -2.91 -7.01 1.87
N SER A 89 -2.80 -6.90 0.55
CA SER A 89 -2.02 -7.82 -0.28
C SER A 89 -0.54 -7.84 0.13
N GLU A 90 0.08 -6.67 0.28
CA GLU A 90 1.46 -6.52 0.74
C GLU A 90 1.66 -7.21 2.11
N ASN A 91 0.70 -7.06 3.03
CA ASN A 91 0.73 -7.75 4.31
C ASN A 91 0.61 -9.27 4.23
N LEU A 92 -0.27 -9.76 3.38
CA LEU A 92 -0.46 -11.19 3.18
C LEU A 92 0.79 -11.81 2.55
N GLU A 93 1.41 -11.11 1.59
CA GLU A 93 2.68 -11.50 0.98
C GLU A 93 3.82 -11.51 1.99
N ASP A 94 3.94 -10.49 2.84
CA ASP A 94 4.92 -10.45 3.92
C ASP A 94 4.75 -11.61 4.90
N ARG A 95 3.50 -11.94 5.30
CA ARG A 95 3.22 -13.09 6.17
C ARG A 95 3.56 -14.42 5.49
N ARG A 96 3.35 -14.53 4.18
CA ARG A 96 3.73 -15.72 3.38
C ARG A 96 5.26 -15.83 3.24
N GLY A 97 5.95 -14.72 3.02
CA GLY A 97 7.41 -14.64 2.97
C GLY A 97 8.06 -14.96 4.31
N ALA A 98 7.51 -14.45 5.41
CA ALA A 98 7.97 -14.75 6.77
C ALA A 98 7.84 -16.25 7.11
N ARG A 99 6.78 -16.93 6.64
CA ARG A 99 6.66 -18.39 6.77
C ARG A 99 7.75 -19.14 6.00
N ARG A 100 8.16 -18.64 4.82
CA ARG A 100 9.22 -19.24 3.99
C ARG A 100 10.63 -18.97 4.50
N ARG A 101 10.84 -17.87 5.23
CA ARG A 101 12.16 -17.46 5.78
C ARG A 101 12.48 -18.10 7.13
N ARG A 102 11.58 -18.87 7.75
CA ARG A 102 11.97 -19.71 8.89
C ARG A 102 12.96 -20.75 8.37
N PRO A 103 14.23 -20.74 8.82
CA PRO A 103 15.13 -21.83 8.48
C PRO A 103 14.47 -23.10 9.01
N SER A 104 14.44 -24.14 8.19
CA SER A 104 14.11 -25.49 8.61
C SER A 104 15.16 -25.96 9.61
N THR A 105 15.09 -25.50 10.85
CA THR A 105 15.89 -26.01 11.97
C THR A 105 15.27 -27.31 12.45
N THR A 106 15.25 -28.30 11.55
CA THR A 106 14.96 -29.70 11.86
C THR A 106 15.89 -30.53 10.99
N LEU A 107 17.17 -30.50 11.32
CA LEU A 107 18.09 -31.59 11.01
C LEU A 107 19.33 -31.49 11.89
N ARG A 108 19.57 -32.59 12.61
CA ARG A 108 20.76 -32.95 13.40
C ARG A 108 20.81 -32.45 14.85
N ALA A 109 20.08 -33.15 15.71
CA ALA A 109 20.54 -33.45 17.07
C ALA A 109 19.97 -34.80 17.52
N ALA A 110 20.74 -35.86 17.26
CA ALA A 110 20.83 -37.12 18.03
C ALA A 110 21.57 -38.13 17.15
N ALA A 111 22.90 -38.08 17.24
CA ALA A 111 23.76 -39.24 17.01
C ALA A 111 23.74 -40.10 18.28
#